data_AF-X1PJF9-F1
#
_entry.id   AF-X1PJF9-F1
#
_cell.length_a   1.000
_cell.length_b   1.000
_cell.length_c   1.000
_cell.angle_alpha   90.00
_cell.angle_beta   90.00
_cell.angle_gamma   90.00
#
_symmetry.space_group_name_H-M   'P 1'
#
loop_
_entity.id
_entity.type
_entity.pdbx_description
1 polymer ?
#
loop_
_entity_poly.entity_id
_entity_poly.type
_entity_poly.pdbx_seq_one_letter_code
_entity_poly.pdbx_strand_id
1 'polypeptide(L)'
;AARQLKKDIEKAGLDNFRILAEAGKSIVGIYLEGCSPEEKETHKRAGNTLHQLGVTPEMILTELARLMPELAPIMEGKDDYKRSELQNLEQFLKES
;
A
#
# COMPACT_ATOMS: atom_id res chain seq x y z
N ALA A 1 6.14 9.56 6.05
CA ALA A 1 5.44 8.52 5.27
C ALA A 1 5.54 7.16 5.95
N ALA A 2 6.67 6.44 5.85
CA ALA A 2 6.86 5.10 6.46
C ALA A 2 6.50 4.98 7.95
N ARG A 3 6.91 5.94 8.78
CA ARG A 3 6.59 5.94 10.23
C ARG A 3 5.13 6.26 10.54
N GLN A 4 4.44 6.98 9.66
CA GLN A 4 3.02 7.30 9.82
C GLN A 4 2.17 6.10 9.41
N LEU A 5 2.49 5.49 8.27
CA LEU A 5 1.92 4.23 7.82
C LEU A 5 2.10 3.13 8.88
N LYS A 6 3.28 3.01 9.49
CA LYS A 6 3.51 2.11 10.62
C LYS A 6 2.57 2.38 11.82
N LYS A 7 2.37 3.65 12.19
CA LYS A 7 1.45 4.03 13.28
C LYS A 7 -0.01 3.75 12.95
N ASP A 8 -0.41 4.02 11.71
CA ASP A 8 -1.77 3.75 11.23
C ASP A 8 -2.03 2.23 11.20
N ILE A 9 -0.99 1.43 10.94
CA ILE A 9 -1.06 -0.03 10.98
C ILE A 9 -1.08 -0.58 12.40
N GLU A 10 -0.26 -0.03 13.31
CA GLU A 10 -0.36 -0.34 14.74
C GLU A 10 -1.75 -0.01 15.30
N LYS A 11 -2.39 1.06 14.80
CA LYS A 11 -3.74 1.48 15.20
C LYS A 11 -4.86 0.62 14.59
N ALA A 12 -4.70 0.17 13.34
CA ALA A 12 -5.64 -0.71 12.65
C ALA A 12 -5.54 -2.18 13.10
N GLY A 13 -4.40 -2.57 13.70
CA GLY A 13 -4.09 -3.94 14.12
C GLY A 13 -3.50 -4.77 12.99
N LEU A 14 -2.28 -5.27 13.16
CA LEU A 14 -1.59 -6.14 12.19
C LEU A 14 -2.36 -7.43 11.88
N ASP A 15 -3.05 -7.99 12.88
CA ASP A 15 -3.91 -9.16 12.72
C ASP A 15 -5.08 -8.90 11.75
N ASN A 16 -5.62 -7.68 11.73
CA ASN A 16 -6.65 -7.31 10.78
C ASN A 16 -6.11 -7.36 9.35
N PHE A 17 -4.89 -6.88 9.08
CA PHE A 17 -4.34 -6.93 7.72
C PHE A 17 -4.07 -8.35 7.24
N ARG A 18 -3.60 -9.23 8.13
CA ARG A 18 -3.45 -10.65 7.80
C ARG A 18 -4.78 -11.27 7.45
N ILE A 19 -5.82 -11.06 8.26
CA ILE A 19 -7.18 -11.54 7.99
C ILE A 19 -7.73 -10.96 6.69
N LEU A 20 -7.50 -9.67 6.42
CA LEU A 20 -7.92 -9.00 5.19
C LEU A 20 -7.22 -9.59 3.96
N ALA A 21 -5.91 -9.81 4.00
CA ALA A 21 -5.16 -10.41 2.91
C ALA A 21 -5.44 -11.92 2.74
N GLU A 22 -5.75 -12.64 3.82
CA GLU A 22 -6.28 -14.01 3.78
C GLU A 22 -7.68 -14.05 3.15
N ALA A 23 -8.50 -13.03 3.38
CA ALA A 23 -9.80 -12.82 2.74
C ALA A 23 -9.73 -12.20 1.32
N GLY A 24 -8.52 -11.99 0.78
CA GLY A 24 -8.31 -11.39 -0.56
C GLY A 24 -8.66 -9.91 -0.66
N LYS A 25 -8.80 -9.19 0.46
CA LYS A 25 -9.09 -7.75 0.49
C LYS A 25 -7.81 -6.93 0.33
N SER A 26 -7.91 -5.84 -0.43
CA SER A 26 -6.78 -4.99 -0.74
C SER A 26 -6.33 -4.15 0.45
N ILE A 27 -5.07 -4.26 0.85
CA ILE A 27 -4.49 -3.44 1.92
C ILE A 27 -4.33 -2.01 1.43
N VAL A 28 -3.87 -1.82 0.19
CA VAL A 28 -3.77 -0.52 -0.47
C VAL A 28 -5.15 0.13 -0.57
N GLY A 29 -6.16 -0.63 -1.02
CA GLY A 29 -7.54 -0.15 -1.11
C GLY A 29 -8.09 0.32 0.23
N ILE A 30 -7.92 -0.48 1.29
CA ILE A 30 -8.39 -0.14 2.64
C ILE A 30 -7.67 1.08 3.21
N TYR A 31 -6.35 1.18 3.00
CA TYR A 31 -5.59 2.37 3.40
C TYR A 31 -6.13 3.62 2.71
N LEU A 32 -6.34 3.55 1.40
CA LEU A 32 -6.90 4.66 0.63
C LEU A 32 -8.33 5.00 1.04
N GLU A 33 -9.20 4.02 1.30
CA GLU A 33 -10.56 4.28 1.81
C GLU A 33 -10.55 5.04 3.15
N GLY A 34 -9.56 4.77 4.01
CA GLY A 34 -9.37 5.47 5.28
C GLY A 34 -8.83 6.89 5.17
N CYS A 35 -8.23 7.27 4.03
CA CYS A 35 -7.73 8.62 3.79
C CYS A 35 -8.86 9.59 3.42
N SER A 36 -8.79 10.80 3.97
CA SER A 36 -9.60 11.94 3.50
C SER A 36 -9.25 12.30 2.05
N PRO A 37 -10.12 13.04 1.33
CA PRO A 37 -9.82 13.50 -0.03
C PRO A 37 -8.50 14.32 -0.12
N GLU A 38 -8.21 15.15 0.87
CA GLU A 38 -6.98 15.96 0.91
C GLU A 38 -5.71 15.10 1.10
N GLU A 39 -5.79 14.07 1.94
CA GLU A 39 -4.70 13.10 2.11
C GLU A 39 -4.47 12.31 0.83
N LYS A 40 -5.54 11.85 0.16
CA LYS A 40 -5.44 11.18 -1.15
C LYS A 40 -4.72 12.04 -2.18
N GLU A 41 -5.10 13.31 -2.32
CA GLU A 41 -4.46 14.23 -3.27
C GLU A 41 -2.99 14.53 -2.91
N THR A 42 -2.65 14.55 -1.63
CA THR A 42 -1.26 14.65 -1.17
C THR A 42 -0.46 13.41 -1.54
N HIS A 43 -1.03 12.22 -1.31
CA HIS A 43 -0.41 10.94 -1.67
C HIS A 43 -0.25 10.77 -3.18
N LYS A 44 -1.24 11.17 -3.99
CA LYS A 44 -1.12 11.19 -5.46
C LYS A 44 0.01 12.09 -5.93
N ARG A 45 0.07 13.34 -5.46
CA ARG A 45 1.15 14.28 -5.83
C ARG A 45 2.53 13.74 -5.45
N ALA A 46 2.67 13.20 -4.24
CA ALA A 46 3.91 12.58 -3.79
C ALA A 46 4.27 11.34 -4.63
N GLY A 47 3.31 10.48 -4.92
CA GLY A 47 3.49 9.29 -5.75
C GLY A 47 3.90 9.62 -7.18
N ASN A 48 3.26 10.61 -7.80
CA ASN A 48 3.60 11.08 -9.14
C ASN A 48 5.00 11.71 -9.20
N THR A 49 5.40 12.43 -8.15
CA THR A 49 6.78 12.95 -8.02
C THR A 49 7.79 11.80 -7.94
N LEU A 50 7.51 10.79 -7.10
CA LEU A 50 8.35 9.59 -6.99
C LEU A 50 8.43 8.84 -8.32
N HIS A 51 7.33 8.74 -9.05
CA HIS A 51 7.28 8.10 -10.37
C HIS A 51 8.17 8.82 -11.40
N GLN A 52 8.14 10.16 -11.43
CA GLN A 52 9.03 10.96 -12.27
C GLN A 52 10.51 10.78 -11.93
N LEU A 53 10.83 10.42 -10.69
CA LEU A 53 12.17 10.08 -10.23
C LEU A 53 12.56 8.61 -10.48
N GLY A 54 11.70 7.84 -11.16
CA GLY A 54 11.95 6.43 -11.51
C GLY A 54 11.55 5.43 -10.43
N VAL A 55 10.86 5.86 -9.36
CA VAL A 55 10.33 4.95 -8.34
C VAL A 55 9.05 4.30 -8.86
N THR A 56 9.04 2.97 -8.94
CA THR A 56 7.86 2.22 -9.40
C THR A 56 6.93 1.84 -8.24
N PRO A 57 5.64 1.59 -8.51
CA PRO A 57 4.72 1.00 -7.53
C PRO A 57 5.25 -0.29 -6.89
N GLU A 58 5.98 -1.11 -7.66
CA GLU A 58 6.63 -2.32 -7.16
C GLU A 58 7.73 -2.00 -6.13
N MET A 59 8.54 -0.98 -6.37
CA MET A 59 9.54 -0.51 -5.40
C MET A 59 8.89 -0.02 -4.11
N ILE A 60 7.73 0.64 -4.20
CA ILE A 60 6.96 1.08 -3.02
C ILE A 60 6.46 -0.12 -2.21
N LEU A 61 5.86 -1.12 -2.86
CA LEU A 61 5.39 -2.34 -2.18
C LEU A 61 6.54 -3.15 -1.59
N THR A 62 7.68 -3.22 -2.29
CA THR A 62 8.89 -3.90 -1.79
C THR A 62 9.45 -3.19 -0.57
N GLU A 63 9.54 -1.86 -0.60
CA GLU A 63 10.01 -1.08 0.54
C GLU A 63 9.03 -1.18 1.72
N LEU A 64 7.72 -1.25 1.45
CA LEU A 64 6.70 -1.49 2.47
C LEU A 64 6.91 -2.84 3.15
N ALA A 65 7.09 -3.92 2.39
CA ALA A 65 7.39 -5.25 2.93
C ALA A 65 8.72 -5.28 3.72
N ARG A 66 9.72 -4.48 3.32
CA ARG A 66 10.99 -4.36 4.04
C ARG A 66 10.85 -3.63 5.37
N LEU A 67 10.11 -2.52 5.38
CA LEU A 67 9.84 -1.73 6.58
C LEU A 67 8.89 -2.44 7.53
N MET A 68 8.11 -3.37 6.99
CA MET A 68 7.14 -4.18 7.71
C MET A 68 7.33 -5.65 7.36
N PRO A 69 8.31 -6.32 8.00
CA PRO A 69 8.62 -7.72 7.75
C PRO A 69 7.42 -8.66 7.90
N GLU A 70 6.41 -8.24 8.65
CA GLU A 70 5.17 -8.99 8.90
C GLU A 70 4.22 -9.00 7.69
N LEU A 71 4.33 -8.01 6.79
CA LEU A 71 3.66 -8.01 5.49
C LEU A 71 4.41 -8.84 4.44
N ALA A 72 5.71 -9.05 4.62
CA ALA A 72 6.52 -9.83 3.68
C ALA A 72 5.95 -11.24 3.43
N PRO A 73 5.64 -12.09 4.44
CA PRO A 73 5.06 -13.41 4.20
C PRO A 73 3.60 -13.38 3.73
N ILE A 74 2.92 -12.23 3.81
CA ILE A 74 1.57 -12.05 3.25
C ILE A 74 1.66 -11.79 1.74
N MET A 75 2.71 -11.07 1.32
CA MET A 75 2.99 -10.74 -0.07
C MET A 75 3.80 -11.85 -0.79
N GLU A 76 4.69 -12.53 -0.08
CA GLU A 76 5.47 -13.68 -0.55
C GLU A 76 4.61 -14.95 -0.46
N GLY A 77 4.34 -15.59 -1.60
CA GLY A 77 3.49 -16.77 -1.71
C GLY A 77 2.07 -16.51 -2.25
N LYS A 78 1.72 -15.24 -2.50
CA LYS A 78 0.46 -14.84 -3.15
C LYS A 78 0.73 -13.87 -4.32
N ASP A 79 1.34 -14.37 -5.38
CA ASP A 79 1.71 -13.55 -6.55
C ASP A 79 0.53 -12.79 -7.15
N ASP A 80 -0.66 -13.41 -7.20
CA ASP A 80 -1.87 -12.76 -7.69
C ASP A 80 -2.36 -11.64 -6.76
N TYR A 81 -2.17 -11.80 -5.45
CA TYR A 81 -2.47 -10.75 -4.47
C TYR A 81 -1.49 -9.58 -4.61
N LYS A 82 -0.19 -9.86 -4.72
CA LYS A 82 0.81 -8.81 -4.97
C LYS A 82 0.51 -8.07 -6.27
N ARG A 83 0.07 -8.78 -7.32
CA ARG A 83 -0.35 -8.18 -8.58
C ARG A 83 -1.59 -7.29 -8.42
N SER A 84 -2.60 -7.71 -7.66
CA SER A 84 -3.78 -6.87 -7.43
C SER A 84 -3.44 -5.61 -6.63
N GLU A 85 -2.57 -5.71 -5.62
CA GLU A 85 -2.11 -4.54 -4.87
C GLU A 85 -1.35 -3.54 -5.76
N LEU A 86 -0.51 -4.06 -6.66
CA LEU A 86 0.20 -3.25 -7.65
C LEU A 86 -0.77 -2.52 -8.58
N GLN A 87 -1.77 -3.23 -9.12
CA GLN A 87 -2.79 -2.66 -10.01
C GLN A 87 -3.60 -1.57 -9.33
N ASN A 88 -4.02 -1.79 -8.08
CA ASN A 88 -4.75 -0.80 -7.29
C ASN A 88 -3.92 0.46 -7.04
N LEU A 89 -2.62 0.29 -6.72
CA LEU A 89 -1.71 1.42 -6.53
C LEU A 89 -1.46 2.19 -7.83
N GLU A 90 -1.27 1.48 -8.94
CA GLU A 90 -1.15 2.11 -10.27
C GLU A 90 -2.39 2.88 -10.66
N GLN A 91 -3.57 2.32 -10.45
CA GLN A 91 -4.83 2.97 -10.75
C GLN A 91 -4.99 4.24 -9.93
N PHE A 92 -4.73 4.18 -8.63
CA PHE A 92 -4.77 5.35 -7.75
C PHE A 92 -3.86 6.50 -8.21
N LEU A 93 -2.66 6.17 -8.72
CA LEU A 93 -1.72 7.18 -9.24
C LEU A 93 -2.14 7.75 -10.61
N LYS A 94 -2.91 6.99 -11.40
CA LYS A 94 -3.42 7.39 -12.73
C LYS A 94 -4.73 8.16 -12.68
N GLU A 95 -5.53 8.01 -11.63
CA GLU A 95 -6.80 8.71 -11.48
C GLU A 95 -6.57 10.22 -11.21
N SER A 96 -6.87 11.04 -12.23
CA SER A 96 -6.84 12.51 -12.19
C SER A 96 -7.93 13.10 -11.30
#